data_AF-A0A5J5IF90-F1
#
_entry.id   AF-A0A5J5IF90-F1
#
_cell.length_a   1.000
_cell.length_b   1.000
_cell.length_c   1.000
_cell.angle_alpha   90.00
_cell.angle_beta   90.00
_cell.angle_gamma   90.00
#
_symmetry.space_group_name_H-M   'P 1'
#
loop_
_entity.id
_entity.type
_entity.pdbx_description
1 polymer ?
#
loop_
_entity_poly.entity_id
_entity_poly.type
_entity_poly.pdbx_seq_one_letter_code
_entity_poly.pdbx_strand_id
1 'polypeptide(L)'
;METNSTQQEILLVTGTSFTSGKFCETSDGLSYNHLSEKEKLEVACWNGLLPKMLPEIFNQYAAHKKLYLWEIREGASFIELELGEQYMEFEKRFSIDPYSFLPLQILS
;
A
#
# COMPACT_ATOMS: atom_id res chain seq x y z
N MET A 1 -22.57 16.51 -10.27
CA MET A 1 -22.84 15.62 -9.13
C MET A 1 -21.60 15.68 -8.27
N GLU A 2 -21.66 16.22 -7.06
CA GLU A 2 -20.50 16.17 -6.17
C GLU A 2 -20.29 14.72 -5.77
N THR A 3 -19.28 14.09 -6.35
CA THR A 3 -18.81 12.77 -5.91
C THR A 3 -18.00 13.01 -4.65
N ASN A 4 -18.61 12.83 -3.48
CA ASN A 4 -17.87 12.73 -2.22
C ASN A 4 -16.92 11.54 -2.35
N SER A 5 -15.67 11.83 -2.68
CA SER A 5 -14.67 10.81 -2.93
C SER A 5 -13.64 10.85 -1.82
N THR A 6 -13.12 9.68 -1.46
CA THR A 6 -12.24 9.50 -0.31
C THR A 6 -10.89 9.02 -0.81
N GLN A 7 -9.84 9.80 -0.55
CA GLN A 7 -8.46 9.36 -0.71
C GLN A 7 -8.16 8.36 0.40
N GLN A 8 -7.80 7.13 0.03
CA GLN A 8 -7.49 6.09 0.98
C GLN A 8 -6.03 5.68 0.84
N GLU A 9 -5.28 5.89 1.92
CA GLU A 9 -3.85 5.60 2.00
C GLU A 9 -3.58 4.55 3.07
N ILE A 10 -2.64 3.66 2.79
CA ILE A 10 -2.11 2.72 3.78
C ILE A 10 -0.59 2.81 3.75
N LEU A 11 0.01 3.13 4.89
CA LEU A 11 1.46 3.05 5.08
C LEU A 11 1.81 1.69 5.69
N LEU A 12 2.44 0.82 4.89
CA LEU A 12 2.97 -0.46 5.35
C LEU A 12 4.42 -0.30 5.77
N VAL A 13 4.66 -0.27 7.08
CA VAL A 13 6.00 -0.12 7.67
C VAL A 13 6.83 -1.39 7.45
N THR A 14 7.95 -1.25 6.73
CA THR A 14 8.89 -2.32 6.40
C THR A 14 9.87 -2.59 7.53
N GLY A 15 10.52 -3.76 7.53
CA GLY A 15 11.44 -4.16 8.61
C GLY A 15 10.71 -4.51 9.90
N THR A 16 9.41 -4.80 9.82
CA THR A 16 8.59 -5.23 10.96
C THR A 16 8.29 -6.72 10.85
N SER A 17 7.88 -7.33 11.97
CA SER A 17 7.44 -8.73 11.95
C SER A 17 6.23 -8.95 11.02
N PHE A 18 5.41 -7.91 10.81
CA PHE A 18 4.31 -7.95 9.86
C PHE A 18 4.82 -8.17 8.43
N THR A 19 5.73 -7.32 7.93
CA THR A 19 6.24 -7.41 6.55
C THR A 19 7.15 -8.61 6.30
N SER A 20 7.70 -9.20 7.36
CA SER A 20 8.46 -10.46 7.30
C SER A 20 7.60 -11.72 7.06
N GLY A 21 6.27 -11.58 7.06
CA GLY A 21 5.35 -12.68 6.81
C GLY A 21 5.55 -13.33 5.43
N LYS A 22 5.17 -14.62 5.32
CA LYS A 22 5.24 -15.42 4.08
C LYS A 22 4.15 -15.05 3.06
N PHE A 23 3.90 -13.76 2.84
CA PHE A 23 2.89 -13.31 1.88
C PHE A 23 3.34 -13.56 0.44
N CYS A 24 4.65 -13.59 0.19
CA CYS A 24 5.22 -13.68 -1.15
C CYS A 24 5.60 -15.12 -1.56
N GLU A 25 5.19 -16.13 -0.78
CA GLU A 25 5.32 -17.53 -1.20
C GLU A 25 4.26 -17.82 -2.26
N THR A 26 4.58 -17.54 -3.52
CA THR A 26 3.66 -17.75 -4.63
C THR A 26 3.43 -19.23 -4.88
N SER A 27 2.17 -19.57 -5.14
CA SER A 27 1.70 -20.86 -5.67
C SER A 27 2.34 -21.25 -7.02
N ASP A 28 3.02 -20.30 -7.65
CA ASP A 28 3.36 -20.31 -9.08
C ASP A 28 4.79 -20.83 -9.33
N GLY A 29 5.53 -21.16 -8.27
CA GLY A 29 6.89 -21.70 -8.34
C GLY A 29 7.97 -20.68 -8.71
N LEU A 30 7.62 -19.40 -8.91
CA LEU A 30 8.58 -18.32 -9.13
C LEU A 30 9.29 -17.95 -7.83
N SER A 31 10.62 -18.02 -7.84
CA SER A 31 11.43 -17.66 -6.68
C SER A 31 11.76 -16.17 -6.69
N TYR A 32 11.16 -15.43 -5.77
CA TYR A 32 11.47 -14.03 -5.52
C TYR A 32 12.67 -13.86 -4.58
N ASN A 33 13.50 -14.89 -4.40
CA ASN A 33 14.62 -14.83 -3.44
C ASN A 33 15.65 -13.73 -3.74
N HIS A 34 15.71 -13.26 -4.99
CA HIS A 34 16.57 -12.17 -5.42
C HIS A 34 16.04 -10.78 -5.05
N LEU A 35 14.76 -10.67 -4.70
CA LEU A 35 14.12 -9.41 -4.31
C LEU A 35 14.35 -9.11 -2.82
N SER A 36 14.50 -7.82 -2.53
CA SER A 36 14.45 -7.27 -1.18
C SER A 36 13.09 -7.53 -0.52
N GLU A 37 13.02 -7.37 0.81
CA GLU A 37 11.76 -7.51 1.55
C GLU A 37 10.68 -6.57 1.01
N LYS A 38 11.08 -5.37 0.62
CA LYS A 38 10.17 -4.34 0.13
C LYS A 38 9.63 -4.67 -1.25
N GLU A 39 10.49 -5.04 -2.19
CA GLU A 39 10.06 -5.47 -3.54
C GLU A 39 9.14 -6.68 -3.46
N LYS A 40 9.42 -7.64 -2.56
CA LYS A 40 8.52 -8.76 -2.29
C LYS A 40 7.14 -8.27 -1.83
N LEU A 41 7.12 -7.35 -0.87
CA LEU A 41 5.89 -6.77 -0.34
C LEU A 41 5.09 -6.06 -1.43
N GLU A 42 5.73 -5.28 -2.31
CA GLU A 42 5.09 -4.63 -3.45
C GLU A 42 4.46 -5.65 -4.41
N VAL A 43 5.20 -6.72 -4.75
CA VAL A 43 4.68 -7.82 -5.58
C VAL A 43 3.46 -8.48 -4.93
N ALA A 44 3.49 -8.73 -3.63
CA ALA A 44 2.33 -9.27 -2.91
C ALA A 44 1.11 -8.33 -2.98
N CYS A 45 1.33 -7.02 -2.84
CA CYS A 45 0.28 -6.02 -2.93
C CYS A 45 -0.35 -5.99 -4.34
N TRP A 46 0.48 -5.97 -5.39
CA TRP A 46 0.02 -6.02 -6.78
C TRP A 46 -0.69 -7.32 -7.15
N ASN A 47 -0.27 -8.45 -6.57
CA ASN A 47 -0.92 -9.75 -6.75
C ASN A 47 -2.24 -9.90 -5.98
N GLY A 48 -2.77 -8.82 -5.40
CA GLY A 48 -4.07 -8.80 -4.75
C GLY A 48 -4.11 -9.49 -3.40
N LEU A 49 -2.97 -9.63 -2.71
CA LEU A 49 -2.91 -10.23 -1.37
C LEU A 49 -3.33 -9.27 -0.25
N LEU A 50 -3.59 -7.99 -0.56
CA LEU A 50 -4.00 -6.98 0.42
C LEU A 50 -5.20 -7.40 1.29
N PRO A 51 -6.30 -7.98 0.77
CA PRO A 51 -7.41 -8.44 1.61
C PRO A 51 -7.04 -9.59 2.55
N LYS A 52 -6.01 -10.40 2.20
CA LYS A 52 -5.48 -11.47 3.06
C LYS A 52 -4.52 -10.92 4.12
N MET A 53 -3.75 -9.88 3.77
CA MET A 53 -2.77 -9.23 4.65
C MET A 53 -3.42 -8.30 5.68
N LEU A 54 -4.46 -7.58 5.26
CA LEU A 54 -5.14 -6.55 6.04
C LEU A 54 -6.67 -6.79 6.06
N PRO A 55 -7.12 -7.98 6.50
CA PRO A 55 -8.53 -8.34 6.44
C PRO A 55 -9.41 -7.34 7.20
N GLU A 56 -8.91 -6.72 8.27
CA GLU A 56 -9.65 -5.73 9.06
C GLU A 56 -9.99 -4.49 8.26
N ILE A 57 -9.18 -4.12 7.26
CA ILE A 57 -9.45 -2.99 6.38
C ILE A 57 -10.46 -3.42 5.33
N PHE A 58 -10.21 -4.52 4.63
CA PHE A 58 -11.02 -4.92 3.47
C PHE A 58 -12.37 -5.55 3.85
N ASN A 59 -12.52 -6.12 5.05
CA ASN A 59 -13.79 -6.70 5.52
C ASN A 59 -14.79 -5.64 6.04
N GLN A 60 -14.33 -4.43 6.37
CA GLN A 60 -15.20 -3.34 6.84
C GLN A 60 -15.99 -2.68 5.71
N TYR A 61 -15.50 -2.78 4.47
CA TYR A 61 -16.24 -2.30 3.32
C TYR A 61 -17.37 -3.28 3.03
N ALA A 62 -18.61 -2.81 3.19
CA ALA A 62 -19.79 -3.55 2.72
C ALA A 62 -19.56 -4.01 1.28
N ALA A 63 -20.12 -5.16 0.89
CA ALA A 63 -19.91 -5.85 -0.41
C ALA A 63 -20.11 -4.99 -1.69
N HIS A 64 -20.46 -3.72 -1.54
CA HIS A 64 -20.76 -2.74 -2.57
C HIS A 64 -19.62 -1.74 -2.84
N LYS A 65 -18.60 -1.64 -1.97
CA LYS A 65 -17.45 -0.74 -2.17
C LYS A 65 -16.20 -1.54 -2.54
N LYS A 66 -15.83 -1.51 -3.82
CA LYS A 66 -14.61 -2.15 -4.31
C LYS A 66 -13.47 -1.15 -4.28
N LEU A 67 -12.46 -1.40 -3.44
CA LEU A 67 -11.22 -0.64 -3.45
C LEU A 67 -10.23 -1.27 -4.43
N TYR A 68 -9.68 -0.45 -5.31
CA TYR A 68 -8.62 -0.82 -6.24
C TYR A 68 -7.31 -0.17 -5.81
N LEU A 69 -6.22 -0.92 -5.91
CA LEU A 69 -4.86 -0.39 -5.74
C LEU A 69 -4.48 0.39 -7.00
N TRP A 70 -4.21 1.68 -6.85
CA TRP A 70 -3.85 2.58 -7.95
C TRP A 70 -2.36 2.81 -8.06
N GLU A 71 -1.70 3.02 -6.92
CA GLU A 71 -0.27 3.34 -6.88
C GLU A 71 0.36 2.70 -5.63
N ILE A 72 1.63 2.32 -5.76
CA ILE A 72 2.51 2.06 -4.63
C ILE A 72 3.67 3.05 -4.71
N ARG A 73 3.93 3.79 -3.63
CA ARG A 73 5.09 4.67 -3.52
C ARG A 73 6.06 4.18 -2.48
N GLU A 74 7.34 4.32 -2.79
CA GLU A 74 8.41 3.81 -1.96
C GLU A 74 8.91 4.90 -0.98
N GLY A 75 8.84 4.65 0.34
CA GLY A 75 9.39 5.52 1.38
C GLY A 75 10.55 4.86 2.15
N ALA A 76 11.40 5.59 2.90
CA ALA A 76 12.62 4.96 3.45
C ALA A 76 12.38 3.75 4.38
N SER A 77 11.25 3.72 5.09
CA SER A 77 10.90 2.63 6.03
C SER A 77 9.47 2.13 5.88
N PHE A 78 8.81 2.43 4.76
CA PHE A 78 7.47 1.96 4.45
C PHE A 78 7.24 1.91 2.93
N ILE A 79 6.18 1.24 2.52
CA ILE A 79 5.53 1.50 1.22
C ILE A 79 4.18 2.15 1.47
N GLU A 80 3.85 3.15 0.68
CA GLU A 80 2.54 3.80 0.66
C GLU A 80 1.68 3.13 -0.41
N LEU A 81 0.46 2.76 -0.06
CA LEU A 81 -0.53 2.21 -0.97
C LEU A 81 -1.65 3.23 -1.16
N GLU A 82 -1.90 3.61 -2.40
CA GLU A 82 -3.04 4.45 -2.78
C GLU A 82 -4.19 3.58 -3.27
N LEU A 83 -5.33 3.67 -2.60
CA LEU A 83 -6.53 2.88 -2.87
C LEU A 83 -7.72 3.80 -3.21
N GLY A 84 -8.59 3.34 -4.10
CA GLY A 84 -9.81 4.07 -4.44
C GLY A 84 -10.81 3.26 -5.25
N GLU A 85 -12.08 3.65 -5.21
CA GLU A 85 -13.16 3.05 -6.03
C GLU A 85 -13.04 3.44 -7.51
N GLN A 86 -12.43 4.59 -7.78
CA GLN A 86 -12.14 5.14 -9.10
C GLN A 86 -10.79 5.86 -9.05
N TYR A 87 -10.15 6.02 -10.20
CA TYR A 87 -8.94 6.82 -10.30
C TYR A 87 -9.24 8.27 -9.93
N MET A 88 -8.36 8.88 -9.15
CA MET A 88 -8.48 10.26 -8.70
C MET A 88 -7.16 10.97 -8.70
N GLU A 89 -7.23 12.30 -8.70
CA GLU A 89 -6.06 13.12 -8.42
C GLU A 89 -5.70 13.01 -6.94
N PHE A 90 -4.44 12.69 -6.68
CA PHE A 90 -3.89 12.59 -5.33
C PHE A 90 -3.62 13.98 -4.74
N GLU A 91 -4.27 14.29 -3.63
CA GLU A 91 -4.11 15.55 -2.94
C GLU A 91 -3.15 15.40 -1.74
N LYS A 92 -1.89 15.82 -1.94
CA LYS A 92 -0.84 15.79 -0.90
C LYS A 92 -1.24 16.41 0.44
N ARG A 93 -2.14 17.39 0.41
CA ARG A 93 -2.63 18.08 1.62
C ARG A 93 -3.40 17.16 2.57
N PHE A 94 -4.01 16.10 2.05
CA PHE A 94 -4.76 15.12 2.83
C PHE A 94 -3.96 13.84 3.10
N SER A 95 -2.71 13.79 2.62
CA SER A 95 -1.89 12.61 2.76
C SER A 95 -1.37 12.41 4.17
N ILE A 96 -1.27 11.14 4.56
CA ILE A 96 -0.60 10.70 5.79
C ILE A 96 0.88 10.37 5.55
N ASP A 97 1.36 10.38 4.29
CA ASP A 97 2.78 10.22 3.97
C ASP A 97 3.59 11.35 4.62
N PRO A 98 4.53 11.03 5.54
CA PRO A 98 5.37 12.04 6.18
C PRO A 98 6.18 12.87 5.17
N TYR A 99 6.57 12.33 4.02
CA TYR A 99 7.32 13.08 3.01
C TYR A 99 6.46 14.10 2.25
N SER A 100 5.13 13.99 2.35
CA SER A 100 4.20 14.94 1.73
C SER A 100 4.08 16.25 2.50
N PHE A 101 4.47 16.28 3.78
CA PHE A 101 4.37 17.49 4.62
C PHE A 101 5.59 17.79 5.50
N LEU A 102 6.51 16.85 5.70
CA LEU A 102 7.78 17.16 6.36
C LEU A 102 8.69 17.89 5.37
N PRO A 103 9.31 19.02 5.79
CA PRO A 103 10.41 19.59 5.01
C PRO A 103 11.45 18.48 4.85
N LEU A 104 11.92 18.24 3.62
CA LEU A 104 13.08 17.41 3.37
C LEU A 104 14.21 17.93 4.26
N GLN A 105 14.45 17.28 5.41
CA GLN A 105 15.69 17.44 6.12
C GLN A 105 16.71 16.77 5.22
N ILE A 106 17.27 17.56 4.30
CA ILE A 106 18.50 17.22 3.60
C ILE A 106 19.50 17.06 4.74
N LEU A 107 19.70 15.81 5.16
CA LEU A 107 20.73 15.46 6.12
C LEU A 107 22.06 15.80 5.43
N SER A 108 22.66 16.88 5.92
CA SER A 108 24.05 17.29 5.68
C SER A 108 25.02 16.25 6.18
#